data_AF-A0A1H3UUV2-F1
#
_entry.id   AF-A0A1H3UUV2-F1
#
_cell.length_a   1.000
_cell.length_b   1.000
_cell.length_c   1.000
_cell.angle_alpha   90.00
_cell.angle_beta   90.00
_cell.angle_gamma   90.00
#
_symmetry.space_group_name_H-M   'P 1'
#
loop_
_entity.id
_entity.type
_entity.pdbx_description
1 polymer ?
#
loop_
_entity_poly.entity_id
_entity_poly.type
_entity_poly.pdbx_seq_one_letter_code
_entity_poly.pdbx_strand_id
1 'polypeptide(L)'
;MAHNEAVDVVLVGAGIMSATLAVLLKELDPAIKLEVVELMDSGAAESSNPWNNAGTGHAGLCELNYTPQAADGSIDIKKAVHINTQFEVSKQFWSYLTKKGTFGSSKSFISPVPHLSFVQGESGVSFLKKRFEVLSKHHAFADMEYTEDKAKMAEWMPLMMPGRPAEEVLAATRVINGTDVNFGALTNQLLKHLTSAPDAQVKYCKRVTGLKRNKDNGWTVSIKDVNSGNTREVDAKFVFLGAGGAALPLLQASGIEESKGFGGFPISGQWLRCDNPEVVKHHQAKVYSQAAVGSPPMSVPHLDTRVVDGKKSLLFGPYAGFTTKFLKHGSFMDLPMSVRAGNIGPMLAVAKNNMDLTKYLVSEVMQSMEQRLESLRRFYPLAKAEDWRLEVAGQRVQIIKKDPKKGGVLQFGTELVAAKDGSLAALLGASPGASVTVSIMLELIERCFPSKANGEWAGKLKEIFPAREKALESDAALYHKINSENNVSLELVEQSSEAESYA
;
A
#
# COMPACT_ATOMS: atom_id res chain seq x y z
N MET A 1 -17.65 -41.25 0.28
CA MET A 1 -16.74 -40.26 0.90
C MET A 1 -17.52 -38.95 0.97
N ALA A 2 -17.47 -38.22 2.08
CA ALA A 2 -18.11 -36.92 2.14
C ALA A 2 -17.46 -36.01 1.09
N HIS A 3 -18.26 -35.42 0.21
CA HIS A 3 -17.76 -34.40 -0.73
C HIS A 3 -17.54 -33.10 0.06
N ASN A 4 -16.35 -32.53 -0.05
CA ASN A 4 -16.08 -31.20 0.47
C ASN A 4 -16.95 -30.17 -0.28
N GLU A 5 -17.26 -29.04 0.36
CA GLU A 5 -17.77 -27.89 -0.36
C GLU A 5 -16.74 -27.45 -1.40
N ALA A 6 -17.19 -27.12 -2.61
CA ALA A 6 -16.32 -26.77 -3.73
C ALA A 6 -16.64 -25.37 -4.26
N VAL A 7 -15.61 -24.55 -4.40
CA VAL A 7 -15.67 -23.20 -4.96
C VAL A 7 -14.64 -23.04 -6.07
N ASP A 8 -14.79 -22.02 -6.91
CA ASP A 8 -13.79 -21.72 -7.93
C ASP A 8 -12.57 -21.04 -7.30
N VAL A 9 -12.80 -20.16 -6.33
CA VAL A 9 -11.76 -19.32 -5.73
C VAL A 9 -11.86 -19.25 -4.21
N VAL A 10 -10.75 -19.47 -3.52
CA VAL A 10 -10.59 -19.11 -2.09
C VAL A 10 -9.60 -17.96 -1.96
N LEU A 11 -9.99 -16.90 -1.26
CA LEU A 11 -9.10 -15.79 -0.91
C LEU A 11 -8.85 -15.80 0.59
N VAL A 12 -7.59 -15.90 0.99
CA VAL A 12 -7.19 -15.94 2.40
C VAL A 12 -6.85 -14.53 2.88
N GLY A 13 -7.61 -14.05 3.87
CA GLY A 13 -7.58 -12.68 4.38
C GLY A 13 -8.60 -11.77 3.69
N ALA A 14 -9.28 -10.92 4.44
CA ALA A 14 -10.24 -9.90 4.02
C ALA A 14 -9.63 -8.48 4.12
N GLY A 15 -8.36 -8.35 3.69
CA GLY A 15 -7.70 -7.07 3.47
C GLY A 15 -7.93 -6.53 2.04
N ILE A 16 -7.37 -5.35 1.77
CA ILE A 16 -7.54 -4.61 0.51
C ILE A 16 -7.19 -5.45 -0.73
N MET A 17 -6.16 -6.28 -0.64
CA MET A 17 -5.69 -7.12 -1.74
C MET A 17 -6.75 -8.14 -2.17
N SER A 18 -7.19 -8.97 -1.22
CA SER A 18 -8.22 -9.98 -1.47
C SER A 18 -9.57 -9.35 -1.82
N ALA A 19 -9.97 -8.28 -1.14
CA ALA A 19 -11.22 -7.60 -1.44
C ALA A 19 -11.24 -7.05 -2.87
N THR A 20 -10.13 -6.44 -3.32
CA THR A 20 -9.99 -5.93 -4.69
C THR A 20 -10.03 -7.08 -5.70
N LEU A 21 -9.27 -8.16 -5.48
CA LEU A 21 -9.25 -9.31 -6.39
C LEU A 21 -10.63 -9.97 -6.50
N ALA A 22 -11.31 -10.17 -5.37
CA ALA A 22 -12.61 -10.82 -5.34
C ALA A 22 -13.65 -10.01 -6.14
N VAL A 23 -13.70 -8.68 -5.95
CA VAL A 23 -14.62 -7.82 -6.72
C VAL A 23 -14.24 -7.81 -8.20
N LEU A 24 -12.95 -7.69 -8.53
CA LEU A 24 -12.49 -7.78 -9.93
C LEU A 24 -12.92 -9.10 -10.59
N LEU A 25 -12.72 -10.24 -9.93
CA LEU A 25 -13.12 -11.54 -10.47
C LEU A 25 -14.63 -11.63 -10.69
N LYS A 26 -15.46 -11.10 -9.76
CA LYS A 26 -16.93 -11.06 -9.96
C LYS A 26 -17.36 -10.10 -11.07
N GLU A 27 -16.62 -9.02 -11.29
CA GLU A 27 -16.85 -8.11 -12.41
C GLU A 27 -16.50 -8.75 -13.75
N LEU A 28 -15.46 -9.58 -13.80
CA LEU A 28 -15.02 -10.30 -14.99
C LEU A 28 -15.87 -11.52 -15.31
N ASP A 29 -16.33 -12.23 -14.29
CA ASP A 29 -17.18 -13.41 -14.41
C ASP A 29 -18.13 -13.52 -13.20
N PRO A 30 -19.39 -13.05 -13.35
CA PRO A 30 -20.39 -13.11 -12.29
C PRO A 30 -20.76 -14.52 -11.85
N ALA A 31 -20.41 -15.57 -12.59
CA ALA A 31 -20.71 -16.96 -12.23
C ALA A 31 -19.65 -17.59 -11.30
N ILE A 32 -18.50 -16.93 -11.09
CA ILE A 32 -17.46 -17.41 -10.17
C ILE A 32 -18.03 -17.58 -8.76
N LYS A 33 -17.88 -18.78 -8.21
CA LYS A 33 -18.14 -19.07 -6.81
C LYS A 33 -16.88 -18.81 -6.01
N LEU A 34 -16.95 -17.92 -5.02
CA LEU A 34 -15.78 -17.59 -4.23
C LEU A 34 -16.06 -17.46 -2.74
N GLU A 35 -15.03 -17.74 -1.94
CA GLU A 35 -15.04 -17.54 -0.50
C GLU A 35 -13.81 -16.75 -0.04
N VAL A 36 -14.04 -15.65 0.67
CA VAL A 36 -13.01 -14.94 1.43
C VAL A 36 -13.00 -15.47 2.86
N VAL A 37 -11.84 -15.94 3.33
CA VAL A 37 -11.66 -16.53 4.66
C VAL A 37 -10.82 -15.60 5.52
N GLU A 38 -11.39 -15.03 6.58
CA GLU A 38 -10.75 -14.04 7.45
C GLU A 38 -10.65 -14.54 8.89
N LEU A 39 -9.45 -14.38 9.46
CA LEU A 39 -9.14 -14.77 10.83
C LEU A 39 -9.87 -13.88 11.85
N MET A 40 -9.92 -12.59 11.58
CA MET A 40 -10.54 -11.58 12.43
C MET A 40 -12.08 -11.67 12.36
N ASP A 41 -12.75 -11.03 13.31
CA ASP A 41 -14.21 -10.92 13.37
C ASP A 41 -14.81 -9.93 12.34
N SER A 42 -13.95 -9.21 11.63
CA SER A 42 -14.30 -8.14 10.71
C SER A 42 -13.29 -7.99 9.58
N GLY A 43 -13.71 -7.34 8.49
CA GLY A 43 -12.84 -7.00 7.37
C GLY A 43 -11.88 -5.88 7.73
N ALA A 44 -10.77 -5.80 7.00
CA ALA A 44 -9.81 -4.70 7.10
C ALA A 44 -9.19 -4.44 8.51
N ALA A 45 -9.30 -5.37 9.46
CA ALA A 45 -8.84 -5.17 10.83
C ALA A 45 -7.30 -5.19 10.99
N GLU A 46 -6.58 -5.83 10.06
CA GLU A 46 -5.11 -5.91 10.03
C GLU A 46 -4.50 -4.77 9.19
N SER A 47 -3.68 -5.05 8.17
CA SER A 47 -2.89 -4.04 7.45
C SER A 47 -3.72 -2.94 6.77
N SER A 48 -4.96 -3.24 6.37
CA SER A 48 -5.86 -2.28 5.73
C SER A 48 -6.49 -1.30 6.71
N ASN A 49 -6.44 -1.56 8.02
CA ASN A 49 -6.95 -0.64 9.02
C ASN A 49 -6.29 0.74 8.84
N PRO A 50 -7.04 1.85 8.86
CA PRO A 50 -6.50 3.17 8.53
C PRO A 50 -5.31 3.59 9.39
N TRP A 51 -5.21 3.08 10.62
CA TRP A 51 -4.10 3.38 11.54
C TRP A 51 -2.90 2.44 11.39
N ASN A 52 -3.04 1.38 10.60
CA ASN A 52 -1.98 0.43 10.32
C ASN A 52 -1.19 0.76 9.04
N ASN A 53 -1.58 1.80 8.31
CA ASN A 53 -0.92 2.30 7.10
C ASN A 53 -0.95 3.84 7.06
N ALA A 54 -0.26 4.47 6.09
CA ALA A 54 -0.14 5.93 5.98
C ALA A 54 -1.26 6.62 5.17
N GLY A 55 -2.07 5.85 4.43
CA GLY A 55 -3.17 6.38 3.62
C GLY A 55 -2.77 7.33 2.49
N THR A 56 -1.49 7.49 2.14
CA THR A 56 -1.03 8.55 1.23
C THR A 56 -1.69 8.56 -0.15
N GLY A 57 -2.17 7.42 -0.65
CA GLY A 57 -2.54 7.31 -2.07
C GLY A 57 -1.31 7.62 -2.91
N HIS A 58 -0.33 6.72 -2.84
CA HIS A 58 1.01 6.94 -3.40
C HIS A 58 0.93 7.21 -4.90
N ALA A 59 1.20 8.46 -5.29
CA ALA A 59 1.15 8.94 -6.66
C ALA A 59 2.47 9.58 -7.11
N GLY A 60 3.54 9.43 -6.32
CA GLY A 60 4.87 9.97 -6.62
C GLY A 60 4.98 11.49 -6.49
N LEU A 61 3.98 12.15 -5.88
CA LEU A 61 3.90 13.60 -5.78
C LEU A 61 4.86 14.13 -4.72
N CYS A 62 4.82 13.56 -3.51
CA CYS A 62 5.64 13.98 -2.37
C CYS A 62 6.76 13.00 -2.00
N GLU A 63 6.85 11.82 -2.61
CA GLU A 63 7.81 10.77 -2.23
C GLU A 63 9.19 10.99 -2.87
N LEU A 64 10.09 11.70 -2.16
CA LEU A 64 11.43 12.02 -2.67
C LEU A 64 12.27 10.77 -2.99
N ASN A 65 12.02 9.64 -2.32
CA ASN A 65 12.70 8.38 -2.55
C ASN A 65 12.29 7.67 -3.86
N TYR A 66 11.30 8.19 -4.59
CA TYR A 66 10.93 7.71 -5.93
C TYR A 66 11.68 8.42 -7.05
N THR A 67 12.45 9.45 -6.70
CA THR A 67 13.27 10.21 -7.64
C THR A 67 14.73 10.23 -7.17
N PRO A 68 15.42 9.08 -7.17
CA PRO A 68 16.79 9.02 -6.68
C PRO A 68 17.71 9.88 -7.56
N GLN A 69 18.67 10.54 -6.91
CA GLN A 69 19.73 11.24 -7.60
C GLN A 69 20.86 10.28 -7.95
N ALA A 70 21.24 10.24 -9.23
CA ALA A 70 22.37 9.47 -9.71
C ALA A 70 23.71 10.14 -9.33
N ALA A 71 24.81 9.41 -9.50
CA ALA A 71 26.15 9.89 -9.15
C ALA A 71 26.61 11.13 -9.95
N ASP A 72 26.08 11.30 -11.17
CA ASP A 72 26.30 12.49 -12.01
C ASP A 72 25.40 13.67 -11.64
N GLY A 73 24.54 13.50 -10.62
CA GLY A 73 23.63 14.51 -10.12
C GLY A 73 22.29 14.59 -10.86
N SER A 74 22.06 13.77 -11.89
CA SER A 74 20.77 13.67 -12.60
C SER A 74 19.68 13.03 -11.72
N ILE A 75 18.42 13.37 -11.99
CA ILE A 75 17.25 12.84 -11.25
C ILE A 75 16.50 11.85 -12.14
N ASP A 76 16.38 10.60 -11.71
CA ASP A 76 15.56 9.60 -12.40
C ASP A 76 14.11 9.67 -11.92
N ILE A 77 13.17 10.01 -12.81
CA ILE A 77 11.75 10.13 -12.50
C ILE A 77 10.92 8.89 -12.83
N LYS A 78 11.51 7.85 -13.44
CA LYS A 78 10.77 6.69 -13.98
C LYS A 78 9.92 6.01 -12.92
N LYS A 79 10.45 5.83 -11.71
CA LYS A 79 9.72 5.19 -10.61
C LYS A 79 8.54 6.04 -10.13
N ALA A 80 8.70 7.36 -10.04
CA ALA A 80 7.62 8.27 -9.67
C ALA A 80 6.50 8.24 -10.71
N VAL A 81 6.86 8.33 -12.00
CA VAL A 81 5.94 8.22 -13.15
C VAL A 81 5.18 6.88 -13.11
N HIS A 82 5.89 5.77 -12.96
CA HIS A 82 5.28 4.44 -12.95
C HIS A 82 4.30 4.24 -11.77
N ILE A 83 4.68 4.68 -10.56
CA ILE A 83 3.79 4.56 -9.39
C ILE A 83 2.57 5.47 -9.54
N ASN A 84 2.73 6.66 -10.12
CA ASN A 84 1.60 7.54 -10.45
C ASN A 84 0.59 6.81 -11.35
N THR A 85 1.04 6.20 -12.44
CA THR A 85 0.13 5.52 -13.37
C THR A 85 -0.55 4.29 -12.76
N GLN A 86 0.12 3.56 -11.86
CA GLN A 86 -0.50 2.47 -11.09
C GLN A 86 -1.60 2.97 -10.14
N PHE A 87 -1.43 4.14 -9.54
CA PHE A 87 -2.47 4.76 -8.71
C PHE A 87 -3.65 5.24 -9.56
N GLU A 88 -3.38 5.82 -10.74
CA GLU A 88 -4.43 6.19 -11.70
C GLU A 88 -5.24 4.98 -12.19
N VAL A 89 -4.60 3.82 -12.39
CA VAL A 89 -5.29 2.54 -12.65
C VAL A 89 -6.20 2.15 -11.48
N SER A 90 -5.74 2.34 -10.24
CA SER A 90 -6.58 2.07 -9.07
C SER A 90 -7.81 2.99 -9.00
N LYS A 91 -7.63 4.28 -9.32
CA LYS A 91 -8.75 5.23 -9.44
C LYS A 91 -9.72 4.87 -10.55
N GLN A 92 -9.28 4.33 -11.69
CA GLN A 92 -10.17 3.85 -12.76
C GLN A 92 -11.14 2.78 -12.23
N PHE A 93 -10.64 1.80 -11.46
CA PHE A 93 -11.50 0.77 -10.89
C PHE A 93 -12.51 1.32 -9.88
N TRP A 94 -12.06 2.20 -8.97
CA TRP A 94 -12.95 2.80 -7.98
C TRP A 94 -14.00 3.71 -8.62
N SER A 95 -13.60 4.46 -9.65
CA SER A 95 -14.48 5.30 -10.48
C SER A 95 -15.53 4.46 -11.18
N TYR A 96 -15.13 3.36 -11.82
CA TYR A 96 -16.03 2.39 -12.45
C TYR A 96 -17.07 1.83 -11.45
N LEU A 97 -16.62 1.39 -10.26
CA LEU A 97 -17.54 0.88 -9.23
C LEU A 97 -18.50 1.95 -8.73
N THR A 98 -18.02 3.18 -8.52
CA THR A 98 -18.84 4.31 -8.06
C THR A 98 -19.90 4.68 -9.09
N LYS A 99 -19.56 4.71 -10.38
CA LYS A 99 -20.49 4.98 -11.49
C LYS A 99 -21.61 3.94 -11.62
N LYS A 100 -21.36 2.69 -11.22
CA LYS A 100 -22.40 1.65 -11.17
C LYS A 100 -23.48 1.90 -10.10
N GLY A 101 -23.22 2.78 -9.14
CA GLY A 101 -24.19 3.16 -8.09
C GLY A 101 -24.40 2.13 -6.98
N THR A 102 -23.94 0.89 -7.13
CA THR A 102 -24.01 -0.16 -6.10
C THR A 102 -22.85 -0.11 -5.10
N PHE A 103 -21.88 0.76 -5.35
CA PHE A 103 -20.71 1.01 -4.52
C PHE A 103 -20.94 2.35 -3.81
N GLY A 104 -20.90 2.36 -2.47
CA GLY A 104 -21.17 3.56 -1.66
C GLY A 104 -20.30 4.79 -2.01
N SER A 105 -20.53 5.92 -1.34
CA SER A 105 -19.82 7.17 -1.68
C SER A 105 -18.31 7.09 -1.51
N SER A 106 -17.58 7.61 -2.51
CA SER A 106 -16.12 7.71 -2.52
C SER A 106 -15.57 8.58 -1.39
N LYS A 107 -16.33 9.59 -0.94
CA LYS A 107 -15.98 10.46 0.19
C LYS A 107 -15.71 9.71 1.49
N SER A 108 -16.21 8.49 1.63
CA SER A 108 -15.95 7.64 2.80
C SER A 108 -14.52 7.10 2.84
N PHE A 109 -13.85 6.98 1.69
CA PHE A 109 -12.56 6.30 1.60
C PHE A 109 -11.46 7.07 0.88
N ILE A 110 -11.75 8.10 0.11
CA ILE A 110 -10.74 8.94 -0.54
C ILE A 110 -11.09 10.42 -0.35
N SER A 111 -10.07 11.23 -0.08
CA SER A 111 -10.23 12.66 0.21
C SER A 111 -9.10 13.46 -0.45
N PRO A 112 -9.38 14.67 -0.97
CA PRO A 112 -8.34 15.54 -1.49
C PRO A 112 -7.48 16.07 -0.34
N VAL A 113 -6.17 15.84 -0.42
CA VAL A 113 -5.17 16.32 0.54
C VAL A 113 -3.91 16.70 -0.23
N PRO A 114 -3.50 17.98 -0.23
CA PRO A 114 -2.26 18.41 -0.89
C PRO A 114 -1.04 17.58 -0.49
N HIS A 115 -0.21 17.26 -1.48
CA HIS A 115 1.05 16.53 -1.29
C HIS A 115 2.22 17.49 -1.45
N LEU A 116 3.08 17.54 -0.44
CA LEU A 116 4.21 18.45 -0.39
C LEU A 116 5.51 17.70 -0.12
N SER A 117 6.58 18.18 -0.74
CA SER A 117 7.95 17.83 -0.36
C SER A 117 8.58 19.03 0.34
N PHE A 118 9.33 18.79 1.41
CA PHE A 118 9.99 19.82 2.21
C PHE A 118 11.45 19.43 2.48
N VAL A 119 12.37 20.34 2.18
CA VAL A 119 13.81 20.11 2.37
C VAL A 119 14.47 21.28 3.09
N GLN A 120 15.57 20.98 3.76
CA GLN A 120 16.38 21.92 4.52
C GLN A 120 17.81 21.90 4.01
N GLY A 121 18.50 23.03 4.10
CA GLY A 121 19.90 23.19 3.72
C GLY A 121 20.13 23.25 2.20
N GLU A 122 21.29 23.75 1.81
CA GLU A 122 21.62 24.02 0.40
C GLU A 122 21.54 22.78 -0.49
N SER A 123 22.01 21.62 -0.01
CA SER A 123 21.97 20.37 -0.75
C SER A 123 20.54 19.88 -0.97
N GLY A 124 19.69 19.97 0.04
CA GLY A 124 18.28 19.63 -0.04
C GLY A 124 17.54 20.52 -1.03
N VAL A 125 17.73 21.84 -0.92
CA VAL A 125 17.15 22.83 -1.86
C VAL A 125 17.61 22.57 -3.30
N SER A 126 18.90 22.36 -3.52
CA SER A 126 19.45 22.05 -4.83
C SER A 126 18.86 20.75 -5.42
N PHE A 127 18.72 19.71 -4.61
CA PHE A 127 18.07 18.47 -5.01
C PHE A 127 16.60 18.70 -5.39
N LEU A 128 15.83 19.38 -4.53
CA LEU A 128 14.40 19.55 -4.74
C LEU A 128 14.11 20.42 -5.97
N LYS A 129 14.94 21.44 -6.23
CA LYS A 129 14.86 22.27 -7.42
C LYS A 129 15.11 21.45 -8.69
N LYS A 130 16.18 20.64 -8.74
CA LYS A 130 16.45 19.73 -9.87
C LYS A 130 15.33 18.72 -10.08
N ARG A 131 14.81 18.15 -8.99
CA ARG A 131 13.67 17.22 -9.03
C ARG A 131 12.46 17.90 -9.65
N PHE A 132 12.13 19.11 -9.22
CA PHE A 132 11.03 19.91 -9.74
C PHE A 132 11.19 20.20 -11.24
N GLU A 133 12.37 20.66 -11.68
CA GLU A 133 12.67 21.00 -13.08
C GLU A 133 12.52 19.80 -14.04
N VAL A 134 12.72 18.57 -13.55
CA VAL A 134 12.56 17.35 -14.35
C VAL A 134 11.12 16.83 -14.28
N LEU A 135 10.53 16.74 -13.08
CA LEU A 135 9.17 16.22 -12.91
C LEU A 135 8.12 17.08 -13.60
N SER A 136 8.17 18.41 -13.42
CA SER A 136 7.17 19.35 -13.96
C SER A 136 7.05 19.34 -15.48
N LYS A 137 8.03 18.77 -16.20
CA LYS A 137 7.98 18.58 -17.65
C LYS A 137 7.10 17.40 -18.08
N HIS A 138 6.81 16.47 -17.18
CA HIS A 138 5.97 15.32 -17.45
C HIS A 138 4.51 15.64 -17.10
N HIS A 139 3.56 15.29 -17.98
CA HIS A 139 2.15 15.69 -17.87
C HIS A 139 1.49 15.30 -16.53
N ALA A 140 1.86 14.16 -15.95
CA ALA A 140 1.40 13.72 -14.64
C ALA A 140 1.80 14.61 -13.44
N PHE A 141 2.76 15.53 -13.61
CA PHE A 141 3.30 16.39 -12.56
C PHE A 141 3.36 17.87 -12.97
N ALA A 142 2.70 18.24 -14.07
CA ALA A 142 2.75 19.60 -14.62
C ALA A 142 2.22 20.67 -13.66
N ASP A 143 1.28 20.31 -12.79
CA ASP A 143 0.68 21.20 -11.78
C ASP A 143 1.55 21.37 -10.52
N MET A 144 2.75 20.78 -10.48
CA MET A 144 3.65 20.93 -9.35
C MET A 144 4.11 22.38 -9.22
N GLU A 145 4.08 22.92 -8.01
CA GLU A 145 4.63 24.23 -7.69
C GLU A 145 5.92 24.07 -6.90
N TYR A 146 6.85 25.01 -7.05
CA TYR A 146 8.08 25.12 -6.26
C TYR A 146 8.16 26.48 -5.56
N THR A 147 8.72 26.52 -4.35
CA THR A 147 8.99 27.76 -3.63
C THR A 147 10.21 27.65 -2.71
N GLU A 148 10.93 28.75 -2.59
CA GLU A 148 11.93 29.03 -1.53
C GLU A 148 11.43 30.17 -0.62
N ASP A 149 10.27 30.76 -0.93
CA ASP A 149 9.65 31.83 -0.13
C ASP A 149 8.97 31.27 1.13
N LYS A 150 9.45 31.71 2.29
CA LYS A 150 8.95 31.31 3.60
C LYS A 150 7.52 31.77 3.87
N ALA A 151 7.09 32.91 3.29
CA ALA A 151 5.70 33.35 3.42
C ALA A 151 4.75 32.38 2.70
N LYS A 152 5.09 32.01 1.46
CA LYS A 152 4.34 30.99 0.72
C LYS A 152 4.33 29.63 1.42
N MET A 153 5.47 29.23 2.02
CA MET A 153 5.51 28.01 2.85
C MET A 153 4.62 28.09 4.10
N ALA A 154 4.51 29.27 4.73
CA ALA A 154 3.64 29.45 5.89
C ALA A 154 2.17 29.31 5.52
N GLU A 155 1.77 29.68 4.30
CA GLU A 155 0.44 29.39 3.77
C GLU A 155 0.23 27.89 3.50
N TRP A 156 1.25 27.22 2.96
CA TRP A 156 1.18 25.82 2.54
C TRP A 156 1.20 24.82 3.70
N MET A 157 1.98 25.11 4.74
CA MET A 157 2.24 24.22 5.88
C MET A 157 2.41 25.05 7.16
N PRO A 158 1.34 25.68 7.67
CA PRO A 158 1.41 26.69 8.73
C PRO A 158 1.86 26.13 10.10
N LEU A 159 1.75 24.83 10.35
CA LEU A 159 2.37 24.23 11.54
C LEU A 159 3.90 24.17 11.42
N MET A 160 4.43 24.07 10.20
CA MET A 160 5.83 23.75 10.01
C MET A 160 6.73 24.97 10.07
N MET A 161 6.22 26.18 9.82
CA MET A 161 7.05 27.39 9.67
C MET A 161 7.33 28.17 10.97
N PRO A 162 6.36 28.37 11.89
CA PRO A 162 6.61 29.12 13.13
C PRO A 162 7.68 28.50 14.01
N GLY A 163 8.53 29.33 14.62
CA GLY A 163 9.62 28.91 15.50
C GLY A 163 10.93 28.55 14.78
N ARG A 164 10.99 28.67 13.44
CA ARG A 164 12.21 28.45 12.67
C ARG A 164 13.13 29.67 12.63
N PRO A 165 14.46 29.49 12.51
CA PRO A 165 15.40 30.59 12.29
C PRO A 165 15.16 31.33 10.96
N ALA A 166 15.40 32.64 10.97
CA ALA A 166 15.16 33.51 9.82
C ALA A 166 16.13 33.22 8.65
N GLU A 167 17.31 32.71 8.96
CA GLU A 167 18.39 32.36 8.04
C GLU A 167 18.32 30.90 7.55
N GLU A 168 17.39 30.08 8.07
CA GLU A 168 17.29 28.68 7.67
C GLU A 168 16.97 28.58 6.16
N VAL A 169 17.79 27.83 5.42
CA VAL A 169 17.62 27.60 3.97
C VAL A 169 16.62 26.47 3.75
N LEU A 170 15.51 26.77 3.08
CA LEU A 170 14.35 25.87 2.94
C LEU A 170 13.84 25.90 1.50
N ALA A 171 13.28 24.78 1.05
CA ALA A 171 12.47 24.73 -0.17
C ALA A 171 11.31 23.76 0.01
N ALA A 172 10.25 24.01 -0.76
CA ALA A 172 9.10 23.11 -0.82
C ALA A 172 8.56 22.99 -2.25
N THR A 173 8.01 21.81 -2.55
CA THR A 173 7.11 21.63 -3.70
C THR A 173 5.71 21.28 -3.21
N ARG A 174 4.69 21.65 -3.99
CA ARG A 174 3.28 21.34 -3.69
C ARG A 174 2.56 20.84 -4.93
N VAL A 175 1.71 19.83 -4.74
CA VAL A 175 0.66 19.44 -5.67
C VAL A 175 -0.67 19.46 -4.92
N ILE A 176 -1.62 20.27 -5.38
CA ILE A 176 -2.91 20.48 -4.68
C ILE A 176 -3.77 19.22 -4.75
N ASN A 177 -3.77 18.53 -5.89
CA ASN A 177 -4.63 17.39 -6.19
C ASN A 177 -4.11 16.04 -5.65
N GLY A 178 -3.36 16.07 -4.54
CA GLY A 178 -2.98 14.88 -3.80
C GLY A 178 -4.16 14.26 -3.06
N THR A 179 -3.95 13.09 -2.43
CA THR A 179 -5.03 12.36 -1.75
C THR A 179 -4.65 11.86 -0.35
N ASP A 180 -5.66 11.59 0.47
CA ASP A 180 -5.61 10.63 1.57
C ASP A 180 -6.65 9.54 1.32
N VAL A 181 -6.28 8.29 1.58
CA VAL A 181 -7.08 7.09 1.34
C VAL A 181 -7.25 6.32 2.64
N ASN A 182 -8.50 6.19 3.07
CA ASN A 182 -8.90 5.28 4.13
C ASN A 182 -9.12 3.87 3.55
N PHE A 183 -8.02 3.11 3.44
CA PHE A 183 -8.06 1.74 2.94
C PHE A 183 -8.95 0.81 3.76
N GLY A 184 -9.24 1.13 5.02
CA GLY A 184 -10.17 0.36 5.85
C GLY A 184 -11.61 0.51 5.37
N ALA A 185 -12.04 1.76 5.17
CA ALA A 185 -13.35 2.07 4.60
C ALA A 185 -13.48 1.49 3.18
N LEU A 186 -12.48 1.69 2.32
CA LEU A 186 -12.47 1.12 0.97
C LEU A 186 -12.62 -0.41 0.98
N THR A 187 -11.84 -1.10 1.82
CA THR A 187 -11.88 -2.57 1.93
C THR A 187 -13.25 -3.04 2.42
N ASN A 188 -13.82 -2.42 3.45
CA ASN A 188 -15.14 -2.80 3.96
C ASN A 188 -16.25 -2.53 2.93
N GLN A 189 -16.12 -1.46 2.14
CA GLN A 189 -17.04 -1.18 1.05
C GLN A 189 -16.95 -2.22 -0.07
N LEU A 190 -15.74 -2.63 -0.47
CA LEU A 190 -15.51 -3.72 -1.41
C LEU A 190 -16.08 -5.05 -0.92
N LEU A 191 -15.86 -5.40 0.35
CA LEU A 191 -16.40 -6.63 0.95
C LEU A 191 -17.93 -6.60 1.03
N LYS A 192 -18.53 -5.46 1.40
CA LYS A 192 -19.99 -5.30 1.42
C LYS A 192 -20.56 -5.46 0.01
N HIS A 193 -19.96 -4.81 -0.98
CA HIS A 193 -20.35 -4.95 -2.38
C HIS A 193 -20.24 -6.41 -2.84
N LEU A 194 -19.13 -7.09 -2.50
CA LEU A 194 -18.92 -8.50 -2.80
C LEU A 194 -20.01 -9.40 -2.22
N THR A 195 -20.39 -9.20 -0.94
CA THR A 195 -21.44 -10.02 -0.30
C THR A 195 -22.85 -9.82 -0.87
N SER A 196 -23.06 -8.78 -1.68
CA SER A 196 -24.31 -8.59 -2.40
C SER A 196 -24.39 -9.40 -3.71
N ALA A 197 -23.24 -9.91 -4.19
CA ALA A 197 -23.17 -10.72 -5.40
C ALA A 197 -23.54 -12.20 -5.11
N PRO A 198 -24.19 -12.90 -6.05
CA PRO A 198 -24.49 -14.32 -5.90
C PRO A 198 -23.20 -15.13 -5.81
N ASP A 199 -23.24 -16.24 -5.08
CA ASP A 199 -22.14 -17.20 -4.92
C ASP A 199 -20.82 -16.61 -4.37
N ALA A 200 -20.86 -15.43 -3.75
CA ALA A 200 -19.74 -14.82 -3.05
C ALA A 200 -19.98 -14.81 -1.54
N GLN A 201 -19.04 -15.34 -0.77
CA GLN A 201 -19.13 -15.39 0.69
C GLN A 201 -17.89 -14.78 1.35
N VAL A 202 -18.09 -14.14 2.50
CA VAL A 202 -17.02 -13.71 3.41
C VAL A 202 -17.25 -14.38 4.75
N LYS A 203 -16.27 -15.15 5.23
CA LYS A 203 -16.34 -15.88 6.50
C LYS A 203 -15.29 -15.34 7.47
N TYR A 204 -15.79 -14.67 8.51
CA TYR A 204 -15.00 -14.15 9.63
C TYR A 204 -14.77 -15.20 10.72
N CYS A 205 -13.83 -14.94 11.62
CA CYS A 205 -13.43 -15.85 12.68
C CYS A 205 -12.98 -17.23 12.16
N LYS A 206 -12.39 -17.27 10.96
CA LYS A 206 -11.93 -18.47 10.26
C LYS A 206 -10.44 -18.39 9.97
N ARG A 207 -9.67 -19.33 10.52
CA ARG A 207 -8.24 -19.46 10.26
C ARG A 207 -7.99 -20.53 9.22
N VAL A 208 -7.32 -20.18 8.12
CA VAL A 208 -6.71 -21.19 7.25
C VAL A 208 -5.51 -21.81 7.96
N THR A 209 -5.50 -23.13 8.12
CA THR A 209 -4.45 -23.87 8.83
C THR A 209 -3.68 -24.82 7.95
N GLY A 210 -4.15 -25.10 6.73
CA GLY A 210 -3.51 -26.03 5.82
C GLY A 210 -3.92 -25.82 4.36
N LEU A 211 -2.99 -26.15 3.47
CA LEU A 211 -3.18 -26.17 2.02
C LEU A 211 -2.61 -27.47 1.49
N LYS A 212 -3.40 -28.22 0.75
CA LYS A 212 -2.99 -29.50 0.15
C LYS A 212 -3.44 -29.57 -1.30
N ARG A 213 -2.58 -30.07 -2.18
CA ARG A 213 -2.97 -30.37 -3.56
C ARG A 213 -4.02 -31.49 -3.59
N ASN A 214 -5.13 -31.29 -4.30
CA ASN A 214 -6.17 -32.31 -4.44
C ASN A 214 -5.98 -33.12 -5.74
N LYS A 215 -6.83 -34.13 -5.97
CA LYS A 215 -6.72 -35.05 -7.12
C LYS A 215 -7.04 -34.39 -8.46
N ASP A 216 -7.79 -33.30 -8.45
CA ASP A 216 -8.24 -32.57 -9.64
C ASP A 216 -7.26 -31.44 -10.01
N ASN A 217 -6.02 -31.49 -9.49
CA ASN A 217 -4.99 -30.46 -9.61
C ASN A 217 -5.37 -29.09 -9.00
N GLY A 218 -6.44 -29.02 -8.20
CA GLY A 218 -6.78 -27.87 -7.37
C GLY A 218 -6.18 -27.98 -5.95
N TRP A 219 -6.84 -27.33 -5.00
CA TRP A 219 -6.41 -27.21 -3.62
C TRP A 219 -7.52 -27.58 -2.65
N THR A 220 -7.20 -28.36 -1.62
CA THR A 220 -8.02 -28.50 -0.42
C THR A 220 -7.49 -27.55 0.64
N VAL A 221 -8.35 -26.66 1.13
CA VAL A 221 -8.06 -25.63 2.13
C VAL A 221 -8.66 -26.05 3.46
N SER A 222 -7.83 -26.29 4.47
CA SER A 222 -8.30 -26.60 5.82
C SER A 222 -8.56 -25.31 6.61
N ILE A 223 -9.78 -25.15 7.10
CA ILE A 223 -10.26 -23.94 7.76
C ILE A 223 -10.76 -24.28 9.17
N LYS A 224 -10.18 -23.64 10.18
CA LYS A 224 -10.58 -23.75 11.58
C LYS A 224 -11.39 -22.52 12.01
N ASP A 225 -12.58 -22.75 12.57
CA ASP A 225 -13.34 -21.73 13.28
C ASP A 225 -12.68 -21.42 14.63
N VAL A 226 -12.33 -20.16 14.88
CA VAL A 226 -11.58 -19.79 16.10
C VAL A 226 -12.44 -19.73 17.35
N ASN A 227 -13.77 -19.64 17.21
CA ASN A 227 -14.69 -19.53 18.34
C ASN A 227 -15.11 -20.92 18.84
N SER A 228 -15.46 -21.82 17.92
CA SER A 228 -15.90 -23.19 18.23
C SER A 228 -14.78 -24.22 18.21
N GLY A 229 -13.67 -23.94 17.54
CA GLY A 229 -12.57 -24.88 17.34
C GLY A 229 -12.81 -25.92 16.25
N ASN A 230 -14.00 -25.95 15.63
CA ASN A 230 -14.35 -26.87 14.56
C ASN A 230 -13.54 -26.61 13.30
N THR A 231 -13.23 -27.68 12.56
CA THR A 231 -12.50 -27.62 11.31
C THR A 231 -13.39 -28.10 10.16
N ARG A 232 -13.25 -27.46 9.00
CA ARG A 232 -13.82 -27.90 7.73
C ARG A 232 -12.78 -27.83 6.62
N GLU A 233 -13.05 -28.52 5.52
CA GLU A 233 -12.25 -28.44 4.30
C GLU A 233 -13.09 -27.90 3.15
N VAL A 234 -12.46 -27.10 2.30
CA VAL A 234 -13.05 -26.54 1.07
C VAL A 234 -12.12 -26.85 -0.08
N ASP A 235 -12.67 -27.39 -1.18
CA ASP A 235 -11.92 -27.59 -2.41
C ASP A 235 -12.04 -26.36 -3.31
N ALA A 236 -10.91 -25.91 -3.87
CA ALA A 236 -10.82 -24.71 -4.68
C ALA A 236 -9.98 -24.95 -5.94
N LYS A 237 -10.38 -24.37 -7.06
CA LYS A 237 -9.56 -24.39 -8.30
C LYS A 237 -8.39 -23.41 -8.20
N PHE A 238 -8.63 -22.25 -7.58
CA PHE A 238 -7.64 -21.21 -7.36
C PHE A 238 -7.61 -20.76 -5.89
N VAL A 239 -6.41 -20.54 -5.34
CA VAL A 239 -6.21 -19.99 -3.99
C VAL A 239 -5.33 -18.74 -4.04
N PHE A 240 -5.84 -17.64 -3.50
CA PHE A 240 -5.06 -16.42 -3.28
C PHE A 240 -4.69 -16.22 -1.81
N LEU A 241 -3.40 -16.13 -1.51
CA LEU A 241 -2.87 -15.87 -0.18
C LEU A 241 -2.63 -14.37 0.01
N GLY A 242 -3.70 -13.63 0.32
CA GLY A 242 -3.71 -12.21 0.65
C GLY A 242 -3.60 -11.92 2.15
N ALA A 243 -3.04 -12.84 2.93
CA ALA A 243 -3.09 -12.87 4.39
C ALA A 243 -2.00 -11.98 5.07
N GLY A 244 -1.60 -10.88 4.45
CA GLY A 244 -0.50 -10.03 4.94
C GLY A 244 0.77 -10.84 5.19
N GLY A 245 1.43 -10.62 6.33
CA GLY A 245 2.63 -11.39 6.71
C GLY A 245 2.39 -12.90 6.86
N ALA A 246 1.17 -13.33 7.18
CA ALA A 246 0.82 -14.74 7.29
C ALA A 246 0.73 -15.45 5.93
N ALA A 247 0.81 -14.73 4.82
CA ALA A 247 0.93 -15.34 3.49
C ALA A 247 2.24 -16.15 3.35
N LEU A 248 3.34 -15.75 3.99
CA LEU A 248 4.62 -16.46 3.91
C LEU A 248 4.54 -17.90 4.46
N PRO A 249 4.10 -18.16 5.70
CA PRO A 249 3.99 -19.53 6.21
C PRO A 249 2.98 -20.37 5.43
N LEU A 250 1.88 -19.78 4.93
CA LEU A 250 0.92 -20.49 4.07
C LEU A 250 1.54 -20.86 2.72
N LEU A 251 2.30 -19.95 2.11
CA LEU A 251 3.04 -20.21 0.88
C LEU A 251 4.07 -21.33 1.09
N GLN A 252 4.81 -21.31 2.20
CA GLN A 252 5.74 -22.39 2.56
C GLN A 252 5.00 -23.72 2.76
N ALA A 253 3.82 -23.70 3.38
CA ALA A 253 3.00 -24.89 3.60
C ALA A 253 2.41 -25.46 2.30
N SER A 254 2.20 -24.63 1.28
CA SER A 254 1.69 -25.07 -0.04
C SER A 254 2.63 -26.06 -0.76
N GLY A 255 3.93 -25.99 -0.47
CA GLY A 255 4.93 -26.87 -1.06
C GLY A 255 5.24 -26.63 -2.54
N ILE A 256 4.72 -25.55 -3.16
CA ILE A 256 5.04 -25.24 -4.57
C ILE A 256 6.54 -24.92 -4.73
N GLU A 257 7.11 -25.23 -5.88
CA GLU A 257 8.54 -25.01 -6.14
C GLU A 257 8.93 -23.53 -6.02
N GLU A 258 8.05 -22.62 -6.43
CA GLU A 258 8.24 -21.18 -6.40
C GLU A 258 8.29 -20.61 -4.98
N SER A 259 7.86 -21.36 -3.97
CA SER A 259 7.97 -20.97 -2.55
C SER A 259 9.37 -21.21 -1.96
N LYS A 260 10.21 -22.02 -2.62
CA LYS A 260 11.48 -22.48 -2.05
C LYS A 260 12.48 -21.33 -1.93
N GLY A 261 13.11 -21.23 -0.76
CA GLY A 261 14.12 -20.22 -0.46
C GLY A 261 13.58 -18.88 0.00
N PHE A 262 12.26 -18.72 0.10
CA PHE A 262 11.65 -17.55 0.71
C PHE A 262 11.76 -17.61 2.23
N GLY A 263 12.32 -16.55 2.80
CA GLY A 263 12.28 -16.22 4.21
C GLY A 263 11.73 -14.82 4.40
N GLY A 264 11.66 -14.40 5.65
CA GLY A 264 11.32 -13.01 5.96
C GLY A 264 11.61 -12.71 7.40
N PHE A 265 11.67 -11.43 7.71
CA PHE A 265 11.65 -10.95 9.09
C PHE A 265 10.59 -9.86 9.21
N PRO A 266 9.91 -9.77 10.35
CA PRO A 266 8.89 -8.78 10.54
C PRO A 266 9.52 -7.43 10.89
N ILE A 267 8.89 -6.37 10.42
CA ILE A 267 9.16 -4.98 10.75
C ILE A 267 7.84 -4.39 11.23
N SER A 268 7.83 -3.88 12.46
CA SER A 268 6.72 -3.10 12.98
C SER A 268 6.93 -1.64 12.62
N GLY A 269 5.87 -0.95 12.20
CA GLY A 269 5.85 0.51 12.13
C GLY A 269 5.23 1.12 13.38
N GLN A 270 5.63 2.33 13.72
CA GLN A 270 4.98 3.17 14.73
C GLN A 270 4.86 4.60 14.21
N TRP A 271 3.85 5.32 14.71
CA TRP A 271 3.59 6.72 14.37
C TRP A 271 3.41 7.53 15.65
N LEU A 272 3.82 8.78 15.63
CA LEU A 272 3.26 9.77 16.54
C LEU A 272 1.92 10.24 15.98
N ARG A 273 0.86 10.16 16.79
CA ARG A 273 -0.48 10.59 16.42
C ARG A 273 -0.92 11.77 17.27
N CYS A 274 -1.45 12.80 16.62
CA CYS A 274 -2.11 13.94 17.25
C CYS A 274 -3.58 14.00 16.81
N ASP A 275 -4.48 14.10 17.78
CA ASP A 275 -5.92 14.32 17.57
C ASP A 275 -6.41 15.64 18.21
N ASN A 276 -5.50 16.50 18.69
CA ASN A 276 -5.88 17.79 19.26
C ASN A 276 -6.48 18.67 18.14
N PRO A 277 -7.78 19.02 18.19
CA PRO A 277 -8.44 19.76 17.12
C PRO A 277 -7.82 21.14 16.88
N GLU A 278 -7.25 21.76 17.92
CA GLU A 278 -6.59 23.05 17.82
C GLU A 278 -5.29 22.98 17.02
N VAL A 279 -4.59 21.84 17.05
CA VAL A 279 -3.39 21.61 16.23
C VAL A 279 -3.79 21.12 14.83
N VAL A 280 -4.67 20.12 14.77
CA VAL A 280 -5.10 19.46 13.53
C VAL A 280 -5.69 20.44 12.52
N LYS A 281 -6.49 21.42 12.96
CA LYS A 281 -7.15 22.39 12.04
C LYS A 281 -6.18 23.23 11.23
N HIS A 282 -4.93 23.36 11.68
CA HIS A 282 -3.92 24.15 10.98
C HIS A 282 -3.19 23.35 9.90
N HIS A 283 -3.24 22.02 9.88
CA HIS A 283 -2.48 21.23 8.90
C HIS A 283 -3.39 20.42 7.99
N GLN A 284 -3.34 20.72 6.69
CA GLN A 284 -4.12 20.07 5.63
C GLN A 284 -3.20 19.68 4.48
N ALA A 285 -2.20 18.85 4.79
CA ALA A 285 -1.21 18.38 3.83
C ALA A 285 -0.62 17.04 4.25
N LYS A 286 -0.02 16.34 3.28
CA LYS A 286 0.99 15.30 3.51
C LYS A 286 2.34 15.88 3.14
N VAL A 287 3.23 16.00 4.11
CA VAL A 287 4.53 16.66 3.92
C VAL A 287 5.66 15.69 4.18
N TYR A 288 6.40 15.36 3.12
CA TYR A 288 7.50 14.41 3.13
C TYR A 288 8.84 15.16 3.05
N SER A 289 9.85 14.69 3.77
CA SER A 289 11.20 15.25 3.67
C SER A 289 12.20 14.28 3.04
N GLN A 290 13.48 14.62 2.97
CA GLN A 290 14.52 13.66 2.63
C GLN A 290 14.80 12.76 3.83
N ALA A 291 15.19 11.51 3.56
CA ALA A 291 15.75 10.66 4.59
C ALA A 291 17.02 11.29 5.17
N ALA A 292 17.24 11.16 6.47
CA ALA A 292 18.52 11.55 7.06
C ALA A 292 19.66 10.71 6.45
N VAL A 293 20.87 11.29 6.37
CA VAL A 293 22.04 10.59 5.83
C VAL A 293 22.23 9.23 6.53
N GLY A 294 22.33 8.16 5.75
CA GLY A 294 22.48 6.78 6.27
C GLY A 294 21.17 6.06 6.62
N SER A 295 20.01 6.74 6.52
CA SER A 295 18.71 6.08 6.72
C SER A 295 18.30 5.29 5.47
N PRO A 296 17.64 4.12 5.62
CA PRO A 296 17.10 3.36 4.50
C PRO A 296 16.10 4.21 3.71
N PRO A 297 16.03 4.05 2.37
CA PRO A 297 15.15 4.87 1.52
C PRO A 297 13.65 4.69 1.80
N MET A 298 13.26 3.73 2.64
CA MET A 298 11.87 3.49 3.05
C MET A 298 11.47 4.17 4.37
N SER A 299 12.42 4.77 5.10
CA SER A 299 12.20 5.36 6.43
C SER A 299 12.27 6.88 6.37
N VAL A 300 11.50 7.46 5.44
CA VAL A 300 11.44 8.90 5.25
C VAL A 300 10.43 9.47 6.25
N PRO A 301 10.82 10.39 7.15
CA PRO A 301 9.87 11.01 8.05
C PRO A 301 8.91 11.92 7.27
N HIS A 302 7.64 11.88 7.63
CA HIS A 302 6.62 12.72 7.04
C HIS A 302 5.55 13.10 8.06
N LEU A 303 4.97 14.30 7.89
CA LEU A 303 3.86 14.83 8.69
C LEU A 303 2.60 14.84 7.82
N ASP A 304 1.68 13.94 8.14
CA ASP A 304 0.52 13.66 7.32
C ASP A 304 -0.78 14.02 8.01
N THR A 305 -1.63 14.69 7.25
CA THR A 305 -3.08 14.68 7.51
C THR A 305 -3.64 13.31 7.17
N ARG A 306 -4.44 12.75 8.08
CA ARG A 306 -5.26 11.56 7.89
C ARG A 306 -6.72 11.90 8.01
N VAL A 307 -7.54 11.40 7.10
CA VAL A 307 -8.99 11.54 7.09
C VAL A 307 -9.59 10.15 7.31
N VAL A 308 -10.11 9.91 8.51
CA VAL A 308 -10.68 8.62 8.91
C VAL A 308 -12.06 8.87 9.48
N ASP A 309 -13.07 8.24 8.89
CA ASP A 309 -14.48 8.34 9.31
C ASP A 309 -14.96 9.81 9.44
N GLY A 310 -14.55 10.66 8.49
CA GLY A 310 -14.87 12.08 8.46
C GLY A 310 -14.09 12.95 9.47
N LYS A 311 -13.20 12.37 10.26
CA LYS A 311 -12.37 13.07 11.25
C LYS A 311 -10.93 13.20 10.76
N LYS A 312 -10.32 14.36 11.04
CA LYS A 312 -8.92 14.63 10.74
C LYS A 312 -8.03 14.33 11.94
N SER A 313 -6.86 13.77 11.68
CA SER A 313 -5.77 13.55 12.64
C SER A 313 -4.43 13.83 11.96
N LEU A 314 -3.38 14.07 12.75
CA LEU A 314 -2.01 14.14 12.24
C LEU A 314 -1.23 12.87 12.59
N LEU A 315 -0.46 12.37 11.64
CA LEU A 315 0.52 11.30 11.84
C LEU A 315 1.92 11.79 11.51
N PHE A 316 2.88 11.46 12.34
CA PHE A 316 4.30 11.70 12.09
C PHE A 316 5.12 10.42 12.25
N GLY A 317 6.04 10.16 11.33
CA GLY A 317 6.88 8.96 11.28
C GLY A 317 7.14 8.51 9.83
N PRO A 318 7.33 7.21 9.56
CA PRO A 318 7.24 6.09 10.50
C PRO A 318 8.51 5.93 11.34
N TYR A 319 8.37 5.33 12.52
CA TYR A 319 9.48 4.81 13.32
C TYR A 319 9.49 3.28 13.28
N ALA A 320 10.68 2.68 13.36
CA ALA A 320 10.77 1.22 13.42
C ALA A 320 10.45 0.69 14.82
N GLY A 321 9.68 -0.38 14.89
CA GLY A 321 9.44 -1.19 16.08
C GLY A 321 9.91 -2.63 15.89
N PHE A 322 10.14 -3.34 16.99
CA PHE A 322 10.56 -4.74 16.98
C PHE A 322 9.40 -5.68 17.32
N THR A 323 9.31 -6.79 16.61
CA THR A 323 8.41 -7.91 16.93
C THR A 323 8.95 -9.19 16.30
N THR A 324 8.40 -10.34 16.67
CA THR A 324 8.57 -11.61 15.93
C THR A 324 7.27 -12.04 15.23
N LYS A 325 6.19 -11.28 15.38
CA LYS A 325 4.88 -11.52 14.79
C LYS A 325 4.85 -11.08 13.33
N PHE A 326 4.16 -11.83 12.48
CA PHE A 326 3.96 -11.47 11.07
C PHE A 326 2.68 -10.64 10.84
N LEU A 327 1.75 -10.68 11.79
CA LEU A 327 0.52 -9.89 11.83
C LEU A 327 0.40 -9.15 13.17
N LYS A 328 -0.39 -8.08 13.25
CA LYS A 328 -0.58 -7.32 14.51
C LYS A 328 -1.18 -8.23 15.59
N HIS A 329 -2.17 -9.04 15.19
CA HIS A 329 -2.80 -10.06 16.03
C HIS A 329 -2.19 -11.47 15.81
N GLY A 330 -0.97 -11.54 15.29
CA GLY A 330 -0.22 -12.78 15.04
C GLY A 330 0.48 -13.38 16.27
N SER A 331 1.27 -14.43 16.03
CA SER A 331 1.97 -15.17 17.08
C SER A 331 3.44 -14.78 17.19
N PHE A 332 3.98 -14.75 18.42
CA PHE A 332 5.42 -14.57 18.60
C PHE A 332 6.26 -15.73 18.03
N MET A 333 5.61 -16.86 17.72
CA MET A 333 6.22 -17.99 17.03
C MET A 333 6.28 -17.83 15.52
N ASP A 334 5.68 -16.78 14.92
CA ASP A 334 5.61 -16.63 13.46
C ASP A 334 7.00 -16.64 12.81
N LEU A 335 7.93 -15.80 13.29
CA LEU A 335 9.31 -15.78 12.78
C LEU A 335 10.05 -17.11 13.00
N PRO A 336 10.17 -17.68 14.23
CA PRO A 336 10.81 -18.97 14.44
C PRO A 336 10.23 -20.08 13.54
N MET A 337 8.89 -20.13 13.43
CA MET A 337 8.19 -21.14 12.63
C MET A 337 8.24 -20.87 11.13
N SER A 338 8.78 -19.74 10.67
CA SER A 338 9.03 -19.46 9.25
C SER A 338 10.41 -19.94 8.76
N VAL A 339 11.31 -20.27 9.69
CA VAL A 339 12.65 -20.76 9.36
C VAL A 339 12.57 -22.19 8.83
N ARG A 340 13.21 -22.43 7.69
CA ARG A 340 13.24 -23.72 6.97
C ARG A 340 14.66 -23.98 6.49
N ALA A 341 15.04 -25.26 6.35
CA ALA A 341 16.35 -25.63 5.82
C ALA A 341 16.68 -24.91 4.49
N GLY A 342 15.66 -24.72 3.63
CA GLY A 342 15.82 -24.03 2.34
C GLY A 342 16.02 -22.51 2.41
N ASN A 343 15.73 -21.85 3.53
CA ASN A 343 15.84 -20.38 3.67
C ASN A 343 16.88 -19.91 4.70
N ILE A 344 17.48 -20.80 5.50
CA ILE A 344 18.56 -20.46 6.44
C ILE A 344 19.73 -19.77 5.74
N GLY A 345 20.22 -20.35 4.63
CA GLY A 345 21.32 -19.76 3.85
C GLY A 345 21.02 -18.33 3.38
N PRO A 346 19.88 -18.10 2.69
CA PRO A 346 19.42 -16.76 2.34
C PRO A 346 19.31 -15.79 3.53
N MET A 347 18.75 -16.22 4.66
CA MET A 347 18.61 -15.37 5.86
C MET A 347 19.96 -14.96 6.45
N LEU A 348 20.91 -15.89 6.55
CA LEU A 348 22.27 -15.61 7.03
C LEU A 348 23.03 -14.66 6.09
N ALA A 349 22.85 -14.83 4.77
CA ALA A 349 23.46 -13.94 3.78
C ALA A 349 22.97 -12.50 3.95
N VAL A 350 21.66 -12.29 4.13
CA VAL A 350 21.10 -10.95 4.40
C VAL A 350 21.60 -10.38 5.73
N ALA A 351 21.63 -11.18 6.80
CA ALA A 351 22.11 -10.72 8.10
C ALA A 351 23.57 -10.20 8.02
N LYS A 352 24.41 -10.84 7.20
CA LYS A 352 25.78 -10.41 6.94
C LYS A 352 25.86 -9.20 5.99
N ASN A 353 25.08 -9.19 4.92
CA ASN A 353 25.22 -8.20 3.83
C ASN A 353 24.46 -6.89 4.07
N ASN A 354 23.58 -6.83 5.08
CA ASN A 354 22.70 -5.69 5.35
C ASN A 354 22.90 -5.11 6.75
N MET A 355 24.13 -5.13 7.27
CA MET A 355 24.43 -4.67 8.64
C MET A 355 24.02 -3.22 8.90
N ASP A 356 24.11 -2.32 7.91
CA ASP A 356 23.72 -0.91 8.08
C ASP A 356 22.21 -0.77 8.30
N LEU A 357 21.40 -1.52 7.56
CA LEU A 357 19.96 -1.59 7.78
C LEU A 357 19.64 -2.17 9.15
N THR A 358 20.33 -3.23 9.57
CA THR A 358 20.14 -3.83 10.91
C THR A 358 20.48 -2.83 12.01
N LYS A 359 21.62 -2.13 11.91
CA LYS A 359 22.02 -1.08 12.87
C LYS A 359 20.99 0.03 12.92
N TYR A 360 20.51 0.48 11.77
CA TYR A 360 19.45 1.49 11.70
C TYR A 360 18.18 1.05 12.41
N LEU A 361 17.66 -0.15 12.08
CA LEU A 361 16.44 -0.68 12.71
C LEU A 361 16.59 -0.83 14.23
N VAL A 362 17.75 -1.29 14.71
CA VAL A 362 18.04 -1.37 16.15
C VAL A 362 18.03 0.02 16.78
N SER A 363 18.67 1.02 16.14
CA SER A 363 18.70 2.39 16.66
C SER A 363 17.31 3.02 16.75
N GLU A 364 16.45 2.80 15.74
CA GLU A 364 15.06 3.27 15.72
C GLU A 364 14.22 2.62 16.82
N VAL A 365 14.37 1.31 17.03
CA VAL A 365 13.67 0.57 18.09
C VAL A 365 14.06 1.08 19.48
N MET A 366 15.32 1.49 19.66
CA MET A 366 15.85 2.01 20.91
C MET A 366 15.49 3.49 21.15
N GLN A 367 14.87 4.19 20.20
CA GLN A 367 14.49 5.59 20.40
C GLN A 367 13.50 5.74 21.56
N SER A 368 13.71 6.76 22.38
CA SER A 368 12.78 7.23 23.40
C SER A 368 11.65 8.08 22.79
N MET A 369 10.58 8.33 23.54
CA MET A 369 9.52 9.25 23.10
C MET A 369 10.08 10.66 22.83
N GLU A 370 11.01 11.15 23.64
CA GLU A 370 11.57 12.49 23.46
C GLU A 370 12.37 12.61 22.16
N GLN A 371 13.19 11.61 21.81
CA GLN A 371 13.91 11.59 20.52
C GLN A 371 12.97 11.57 19.31
N ARG A 372 11.83 10.89 19.44
CA ARG A 372 10.77 10.93 18.41
C ARG A 372 10.17 12.34 18.30
N LEU A 373 9.88 12.97 19.44
CA LEU A 373 9.37 14.35 19.50
C LEU A 373 10.40 15.37 18.98
N GLU A 374 11.69 15.20 19.23
CA GLU A 374 12.75 16.03 18.64
C GLU A 374 12.74 15.94 17.11
N SER A 375 12.57 14.72 16.57
CA SER A 375 12.43 14.52 15.12
C SER A 375 11.17 15.20 14.58
N LEU A 376 10.05 15.12 15.30
CA LEU A 376 8.83 15.86 14.96
C LEU A 376 9.05 17.37 15.00
N ARG A 377 9.79 17.91 15.99
CA ARG A 377 10.07 19.35 16.10
C ARG A 377 10.90 19.87 14.94
N ARG A 378 11.61 19.01 14.21
CA ARG A 378 12.22 19.41 12.93
C ARG A 378 11.20 19.70 11.84
N PHE A 379 9.99 19.15 11.93
CA PHE A 379 8.86 19.47 11.05
C PHE A 379 7.99 20.56 11.66
N TYR A 380 7.54 20.38 12.91
CA TYR A 380 6.67 21.28 13.66
C TYR A 380 7.40 21.81 14.91
N PRO A 381 8.15 22.92 14.82
CA PRO A 381 9.02 23.40 15.90
C PRO A 381 8.32 23.62 17.24
N LEU A 382 7.05 24.03 17.20
CA LEU A 382 6.24 24.30 18.39
C LEU A 382 5.46 23.07 18.91
N ALA A 383 5.77 21.86 18.44
CA ALA A 383 5.12 20.64 18.90
C ALA A 383 5.27 20.44 20.42
N LYS A 384 4.14 20.35 21.11
CA LYS A 384 4.05 20.06 22.55
C LYS A 384 3.88 18.57 22.77
N ALA A 385 4.64 17.98 23.69
CA ALA A 385 4.63 16.53 23.93
C ALA A 385 3.23 15.97 24.26
N GLU A 386 2.42 16.70 25.02
CA GLU A 386 1.09 16.30 25.48
C GLU A 386 0.07 16.08 24.35
N ASP A 387 0.31 16.66 23.17
CA ASP A 387 -0.58 16.52 22.00
C ASP A 387 -0.34 15.23 21.21
N TRP A 388 0.73 14.48 21.51
CA TRP A 388 1.20 13.37 20.70
C TRP A 388 1.30 12.08 21.52
N ARG A 389 0.83 10.99 20.93
CA ARG A 389 0.99 9.64 21.47
C ARG A 389 1.51 8.68 20.42
N LEU A 390 2.15 7.62 20.87
CA LEU A 390 2.64 6.56 20.00
C LEU A 390 1.47 5.64 19.59
N GLU A 391 1.32 5.43 18.30
CA GLU A 391 0.36 4.50 17.68
C GLU A 391 1.13 3.38 16.97
N VAL A 392 0.78 2.13 17.24
CA VAL A 392 1.46 0.97 16.62
C VAL A 392 0.76 0.65 15.30
N ALA A 393 1.52 0.73 14.20
CA ALA A 393 1.03 0.46 12.86
C ALA A 393 0.84 -1.05 12.60
N GLY A 394 0.56 -1.40 11.35
CA GLY A 394 0.51 -2.79 10.90
C GLY A 394 1.89 -3.44 10.90
N GLN A 395 1.90 -4.77 10.97
CA GLN A 395 3.11 -5.56 10.81
C GLN A 395 3.38 -5.83 9.33
N ARG A 396 4.65 -5.75 8.94
CA ARG A 396 5.11 -6.04 7.57
C ARG A 396 6.18 -7.10 7.61
N VAL A 397 6.15 -8.04 6.68
CA VAL A 397 7.24 -9.01 6.53
C VAL A 397 8.15 -8.53 5.41
N GLN A 398 9.38 -8.19 5.77
CA GLN A 398 10.42 -7.88 4.80
C GLN A 398 10.94 -9.19 4.21
N ILE A 399 10.72 -9.36 2.92
CA ILE A 399 10.96 -10.62 2.22
C ILE A 399 12.44 -10.80 1.91
N ILE A 400 12.90 -12.02 2.15
CA ILE A 400 14.23 -12.49 1.78
C ILE A 400 14.05 -13.55 0.70
N LYS A 401 14.67 -13.30 -0.45
CA LYS A 401 14.66 -14.22 -1.59
C LYS A 401 16.04 -14.83 -1.76
N LYS A 402 16.08 -16.11 -2.14
CA LYS A 402 17.31 -16.77 -2.53
C LYS A 402 17.85 -16.14 -3.81
N ASP A 403 19.13 -15.77 -3.80
CA ASP A 403 19.82 -15.20 -4.96
C ASP A 403 21.01 -16.09 -5.36
N PRO A 404 21.18 -16.43 -6.66
CA PRO A 404 22.28 -17.29 -7.09
C PRO A 404 23.68 -16.74 -6.82
N LYS A 405 23.85 -15.41 -6.75
CA LYS A 405 25.15 -14.75 -6.59
C LYS A 405 25.40 -14.32 -5.14
N LYS A 406 24.40 -13.73 -4.50
CA LYS A 406 24.48 -13.15 -3.15
C LYS A 406 24.04 -14.12 -2.06
N GLY A 407 23.51 -15.30 -2.41
CA GLY A 407 22.94 -16.27 -1.48
C GLY A 407 21.52 -15.90 -1.03
N GLY A 408 21.35 -14.66 -0.56
CA GLY A 408 20.06 -14.07 -0.22
C GLY A 408 20.04 -12.55 -0.42
N VAL A 409 18.89 -12.01 -0.79
CA VAL A 409 18.67 -10.57 -0.99
C VAL A 409 17.37 -10.12 -0.35
N LEU A 410 17.36 -8.88 0.13
CA LEU A 410 16.14 -8.21 0.55
C LEU A 410 15.34 -7.76 -0.68
N GLN A 411 14.09 -8.21 -0.75
CA GLN A 411 13.16 -7.77 -1.78
C GLN A 411 12.40 -6.54 -1.29
N PHE A 412 12.77 -5.37 -1.78
CA PHE A 412 12.01 -4.15 -1.52
C PHE A 412 10.82 -4.06 -2.46
N GLY A 413 9.64 -3.81 -1.88
CA GLY A 413 8.40 -3.67 -2.64
C GLY A 413 7.39 -4.77 -2.36
N THR A 414 6.46 -4.96 -3.28
CA THR A 414 5.51 -6.08 -3.28
C THR A 414 6.01 -7.16 -4.25
N GLU A 415 5.98 -8.43 -3.82
CA GLU A 415 6.36 -9.60 -4.62
C GLU A 415 5.13 -10.50 -4.82
N LEU A 416 4.80 -10.77 -6.08
CA LEU A 416 3.78 -11.73 -6.45
C LEU A 416 4.43 -13.09 -6.77
N VAL A 417 4.16 -14.08 -5.92
CA VAL A 417 4.61 -15.46 -6.13
C VAL A 417 3.41 -16.28 -6.58
N ALA A 418 3.48 -16.88 -7.78
CA ALA A 418 2.43 -17.74 -8.29
C ALA A 418 2.99 -19.09 -8.73
N ALA A 419 2.23 -20.15 -8.47
CA ALA A 419 2.51 -21.49 -8.98
C ALA A 419 2.55 -21.48 -10.51
N LYS A 420 3.43 -22.29 -11.11
CA LYS A 420 3.58 -22.41 -12.58
C LYS A 420 2.27 -22.66 -13.32
N ASP A 421 1.36 -23.40 -12.71
CA ASP A 421 0.05 -23.72 -13.27
C ASP A 421 -1.04 -22.66 -13.01
N GLY A 422 -0.71 -21.58 -12.31
CA GLY A 422 -1.62 -20.48 -12.00
C GLY A 422 -2.65 -20.79 -10.90
N SER A 423 -2.67 -22.00 -10.31
CA SER A 423 -3.69 -22.44 -9.34
C SER A 423 -3.53 -21.85 -7.93
N LEU A 424 -2.38 -21.28 -7.60
CA LEU A 424 -2.13 -20.60 -6.34
C LEU A 424 -1.27 -19.36 -6.56
N ALA A 425 -1.63 -18.27 -5.92
CA ALA A 425 -0.81 -17.07 -5.86
C ALA A 425 -0.74 -16.53 -4.43
N ALA A 426 0.39 -15.94 -4.07
CA ALA A 426 0.63 -15.32 -2.79
C ALA A 426 1.22 -13.93 -3.00
N LEU A 427 0.75 -12.99 -2.20
CA LEU A 427 1.30 -11.64 -2.17
C LEU A 427 2.17 -11.47 -0.94
N LEU A 428 3.41 -11.06 -1.16
CA LEU A 428 4.40 -10.84 -0.11
C LEU A 428 4.95 -9.41 -0.19
N GLY A 429 5.46 -8.87 0.91
CA GLY A 429 6.11 -7.55 0.93
C GLY A 429 5.19 -6.38 1.28
N ALA A 430 5.69 -5.14 1.05
CA ALA A 430 5.29 -3.97 1.84
C ALA A 430 4.62 -2.82 1.08
N SER A 431 5.26 -2.27 0.03
CA SER A 431 4.94 -0.92 -0.49
C SER A 431 5.16 -0.82 -2.00
N PRO A 432 4.43 0.01 -2.76
CA PRO A 432 3.31 0.89 -2.36
C PRO A 432 1.97 0.16 -2.13
N GLY A 433 1.95 -1.17 -2.33
CA GLY A 433 0.93 -2.11 -1.85
C GLY A 433 -0.51 -1.66 -2.09
N ALA A 434 -1.12 -1.06 -1.07
CA ALA A 434 -2.53 -0.67 -1.08
C ALA A 434 -2.88 0.36 -2.18
N SER A 435 -1.96 1.29 -2.49
CA SER A 435 -2.22 2.33 -3.51
C SER A 435 -2.19 1.78 -4.93
N VAL A 436 -1.45 0.70 -5.16
CA VAL A 436 -1.26 0.09 -6.50
C VAL A 436 -1.91 -1.29 -6.58
N THR A 437 -2.83 -1.58 -5.66
CA THR A 437 -3.43 -2.91 -5.51
C THR A 437 -4.08 -3.38 -6.80
N VAL A 438 -4.75 -2.51 -7.53
CA VAL A 438 -5.43 -2.89 -8.78
C VAL A 438 -4.43 -3.33 -9.83
N SER A 439 -3.34 -2.59 -10.04
CA SER A 439 -2.26 -2.99 -10.96
C SER A 439 -1.67 -4.35 -10.60
N ILE A 440 -1.43 -4.61 -9.31
CA ILE A 440 -0.94 -5.91 -8.83
C ILE A 440 -1.96 -7.02 -9.11
N MET A 441 -3.25 -6.78 -8.86
CA MET A 441 -4.30 -7.78 -9.12
C MET A 441 -4.47 -8.05 -10.62
N LEU A 442 -4.24 -7.06 -11.47
CA LEU A 442 -4.25 -7.24 -12.93
C LEU A 442 -3.06 -8.08 -13.41
N GLU A 443 -1.85 -7.83 -12.89
CA GLU A 443 -0.69 -8.71 -13.13
C GLU A 443 -0.97 -10.15 -12.69
N LEU A 444 -1.61 -10.33 -11.53
CA LEU A 444 -2.03 -11.63 -11.04
C LEU A 444 -3.03 -12.30 -11.98
N ILE A 445 -4.05 -11.58 -12.45
CA ILE A 445 -5.04 -12.10 -13.40
C ILE A 445 -4.37 -12.53 -14.71
N GLU A 446 -3.50 -11.71 -15.27
CA GLU A 446 -2.75 -12.01 -16.50
C GLU A 446 -1.86 -13.25 -16.34
N ARG A 447 -1.26 -13.44 -15.15
CA ARG A 447 -0.36 -14.56 -14.86
C ARG A 447 -1.09 -15.86 -14.52
N CYS A 448 -2.16 -15.79 -13.72
CA CYS A 448 -2.87 -16.96 -13.20
C CYS A 448 -4.04 -17.40 -14.09
N PHE A 449 -4.59 -16.50 -14.90
CA PHE A 449 -5.71 -16.78 -15.80
C PHE A 449 -5.44 -16.31 -17.23
N PRO A 450 -4.29 -16.63 -17.85
CA PRO A 450 -3.86 -16.04 -19.11
C PRO A 450 -4.87 -16.27 -20.26
N SER A 451 -5.46 -17.47 -20.34
CA SER A 451 -6.46 -17.78 -21.36
C SER A 451 -7.77 -16.98 -21.19
N LYS A 452 -8.18 -16.73 -19.95
CA LYS A 452 -9.39 -15.94 -19.68
C LYS A 452 -9.13 -14.45 -19.89
N ALA A 453 -8.02 -13.94 -19.36
CA ALA A 453 -7.58 -12.56 -19.51
C ALA A 453 -7.47 -12.12 -20.97
N ASN A 454 -6.90 -12.98 -21.84
CA ASN A 454 -6.78 -12.72 -23.28
C ASN A 454 -8.01 -13.11 -24.11
N GLY A 455 -9.02 -13.71 -23.49
CA GLY A 455 -10.23 -14.22 -24.13
C GLY A 455 -11.48 -13.58 -23.57
N GLU A 456 -12.26 -14.35 -22.81
CA GLU A 456 -13.56 -13.96 -22.27
C GLU A 456 -13.53 -12.68 -21.40
N TRP A 457 -12.43 -12.41 -20.71
CA TRP A 457 -12.30 -11.24 -19.82
C TRP A 457 -11.77 -9.99 -20.52
N ALA A 458 -11.20 -10.12 -21.72
CA ALA A 458 -10.50 -9.02 -22.40
C ALA A 458 -11.39 -7.79 -22.63
N GLY A 459 -12.63 -8.01 -23.08
CA GLY A 459 -13.60 -6.94 -23.30
C GLY A 459 -13.94 -6.20 -22.00
N LYS A 460 -14.19 -6.94 -20.92
CA LYS A 460 -14.53 -6.37 -19.61
C LYS A 460 -13.34 -5.66 -18.96
N LEU A 461 -12.14 -6.21 -19.08
CA LEU A 461 -10.91 -5.54 -18.65
C LEU A 461 -10.72 -4.20 -19.37
N LYS A 462 -10.97 -4.14 -20.69
CA LYS A 462 -10.88 -2.88 -21.46
C LYS A 462 -11.97 -1.87 -21.08
N GLU A 463 -13.16 -2.34 -20.72
CA GLU A 463 -14.24 -1.49 -20.21
C GLU A 463 -13.86 -0.84 -18.87
N ILE A 464 -13.33 -1.62 -17.94
CA ILE A 464 -12.94 -1.14 -16.60
C ILE A 464 -11.66 -0.30 -16.66
N PHE A 465 -10.71 -0.68 -17.51
CA PHE A 465 -9.38 -0.07 -17.65
C PHE A 465 -9.15 0.43 -19.07
N PRO A 466 -9.78 1.55 -19.47
CA PRO A 466 -9.57 2.15 -20.79
C PRO A 466 -8.11 2.55 -21.04
N ALA A 467 -7.31 2.81 -20.00
CA ALA A 467 -5.88 3.09 -20.11
C ALA A 467 -5.07 2.39 -19.00
N ARG A 468 -4.07 1.60 -19.38
CA ARG A 468 -3.10 0.98 -18.46
C ARG A 468 -1.83 1.83 -18.35
N GLU A 469 -0.92 1.43 -17.47
CA GLU A 469 0.26 2.18 -17.05
C GLU A 469 1.03 2.78 -18.23
N LYS A 470 1.47 1.94 -19.19
CA LYS A 470 2.27 2.40 -20.35
C LYS A 470 1.58 3.47 -21.20
N ALA A 471 0.26 3.40 -21.35
CA ALA A 471 -0.50 4.39 -22.09
C ALA A 471 -0.57 5.71 -21.30
N LEU A 472 -0.87 5.63 -20.00
CA LEU A 472 -0.89 6.78 -19.09
C LEU A 472 0.48 7.46 -18.95
N GLU A 473 1.57 6.70 -19.06
CA GLU A 473 2.95 7.23 -19.01
C GLU A 473 3.33 8.04 -20.24
N SER A 474 2.74 7.78 -21.41
CA SER A 474 3.21 8.34 -22.69
C SER A 474 2.20 9.21 -23.42
N ASP A 475 0.90 9.00 -23.21
CA ASP A 475 -0.18 9.77 -23.84
C ASP A 475 -0.74 10.79 -22.85
N ALA A 476 -0.27 12.03 -22.95
CA ALA A 476 -0.69 13.13 -22.08
C ALA A 476 -2.20 13.43 -22.22
N ALA A 477 -2.75 13.40 -23.42
CA ALA A 477 -4.16 13.70 -23.66
C ALA A 477 -5.07 12.64 -23.01
N LEU A 478 -4.72 11.36 -23.19
CA LEU A 478 -5.42 10.26 -22.56
C LEU A 478 -5.29 10.30 -21.03
N TYR A 479 -4.10 10.60 -20.51
CA TYR A 479 -3.88 10.78 -19.07
C TYR A 479 -4.81 11.86 -18.50
N HIS A 480 -4.81 13.07 -19.07
CA HIS A 480 -5.62 14.18 -18.56
C HIS A 480 -7.11 13.87 -18.62
N LYS A 481 -7.58 13.22 -19.69
CA LYS A 481 -8.96 12.77 -19.81
C LYS A 481 -9.35 11.81 -18.69
N ILE A 482 -8.61 10.71 -18.54
CA ILE A 482 -8.89 9.67 -17.54
C ILE A 482 -8.77 10.22 -16.12
N ASN A 483 -7.73 11.01 -15.84
CA ASN A 483 -7.52 11.62 -14.53
C ASN A 483 -8.69 12.55 -14.15
N SER A 484 -9.10 13.43 -15.07
CA SER A 484 -10.20 14.38 -14.82
C SER A 484 -11.53 13.66 -14.61
N GLU A 485 -11.88 12.72 -15.49
CA GLU A 485 -13.12 11.93 -15.38
C GLU A 485 -13.17 11.16 -14.05
N ASN A 486 -12.05 10.55 -13.64
CA ASN A 486 -11.98 9.80 -12.39
C ASN A 486 -12.03 10.71 -11.17
N ASN A 487 -11.37 11.87 -11.20
CA ASN A 487 -11.39 12.81 -10.08
C ASN A 487 -12.81 13.36 -9.85
N VAL A 488 -13.56 13.66 -10.91
CA VAL A 488 -14.99 14.04 -10.82
C VAL A 488 -15.82 12.88 -10.26
N SER A 489 -15.66 11.68 -10.81
CA SER A 489 -16.45 10.50 -10.42
C SER A 489 -16.18 10.05 -8.98
N LEU A 490 -14.96 10.29 -8.48
CA LEU A 490 -14.55 10.03 -7.11
C LEU A 490 -14.77 11.23 -6.18
N GLU A 491 -15.43 12.30 -6.65
CA GLU A 491 -15.74 13.50 -5.87
C GLU A 491 -14.50 14.18 -5.26
N LEU A 492 -13.35 14.10 -5.95
CA LEU A 492 -12.08 14.72 -5.54
C LEU A 492 -11.95 16.17 -5.98
N VAL A 493 -12.70 16.53 -7.02
CA VAL A 493 -12.85 17.90 -7.54
C VAL A 493 -14.33 18.18 -7.73
N GLU A 494 -14.72 19.45 -7.65
CA GLU A 494 -16.08 19.86 -8.02
C GLU A 494 -16.30 19.65 -9.52
N GLN A 495 -17.52 19.23 -9.88
CA GLN A 495 -17.91 19.11 -11.28
C GLN A 495 -17.99 20.52 -11.88
N SER A 496 -17.01 20.90 -12.71
CA SER A 496 -17.08 22.19 -13.40
C SER A 496 -18.28 22.18 -14.34
N SER A 497 -19.07 23.25 -14.32
CA SER A 497 -20.25 23.45 -15.17
C SER A 497 -19.94 23.60 -16.68
N GLU A 498 -18.69 23.41 -17.10
CA GLU A 498 -18.24 23.64 -18.49
C GLU A 498 -18.36 22.41 -19.39
N ALA A 499 -18.70 21.24 -18.82
CA ALA A 499 -18.89 20.00 -19.58
C ALA A 499 -20.20 19.94 -20.42
N GLU A 500 -21.07 20.96 -20.35
CA GLU A 500 -22.26 21.07 -21.22
C GLU A 500 -21.97 21.68 -22.60
N SER A 501 -20.73 22.10 -22.90
CA SER A 501 -20.42 22.81 -24.16
C SER A 501 -19.88 21.95 -25.32
N TYR A 502 -19.79 20.62 -25.16
CA TYR A 502 -19.38 19.71 -26.24
C TYR A 502 -20.33 18.52 -26.42
N ALA A 503 -21.63 18.81 -26.52
CA ALA A 503 -22.65 17.89 -27.03
C ALA A 503 -22.88 18.12 -28.53
#